data_AF-A0A9D6UAC1-F1
#
_entry.id   AF-A0A9D6UAC1-F1
#
_cell.length_a   1.000
_cell.length_b   1.000
_cell.length_c   1.000
_cell.angle_alpha   90.00
_cell.angle_beta   90.00
_cell.angle_gamma   90.00
#
_symmetry.space_group_name_H-M   'P 1'
#
loop_
_entity.id
_entity.type
_entity.pdbx_description
1 polymer ?
#
loop_
_entity_poly.entity_id
_entity_poly.type
_entity_poly.pdbx_seq_one_letter_code
_entity_poly.pdbx_strand_id
1 'polypeptide(L)'
;MKNFLIKLFLFTLIISAIDLCWIRFMPIGKHIPHIWPMVGFFTVMTSLFHFLSINASKEKPQGFIRHYMGTTAIRFFLYIMIILVYRFYDKTTLIPFAIGFMVHYLLFTFFEVPVLLKELKNR
;
A
#
# COMPACT_ATOMS: atom_id res chain seq x y z
N MET A 1 17.82 4.45 -1.33
CA MET A 1 17.60 3.29 -2.25
C MET A 1 17.78 1.90 -1.61
N LYS A 2 18.99 1.35 -1.34
CA LYS A 2 19.12 -0.01 -0.74
C LYS A 2 18.47 -0.13 0.65
N ASN A 3 18.67 0.89 1.49
CA ASN A 3 18.03 0.94 2.83
C ASN A 3 16.50 1.07 2.78
N PHE A 4 15.95 1.63 1.69
CA PHE A 4 14.50 1.74 1.51
C PHE A 4 13.91 0.36 1.18
N LEU A 5 14.48 -0.33 0.20
CA LEU A 5 14.03 -1.68 -0.19
C LEU A 5 14.13 -2.67 0.97
N ILE A 6 15.19 -2.60 1.78
CA ILE A 6 15.33 -3.46 2.97
C ILE A 6 14.23 -3.18 4.00
N LYS A 7 13.93 -1.90 4.27
CA LYS A 7 12.85 -1.54 5.21
C LYS A 7 11.47 -1.90 4.66
N LEU A 8 11.24 -1.72 3.36
CA LEU A 8 10.00 -2.11 2.69
C LEU A 8 9.83 -3.63 2.70
N PHE A 9 10.91 -4.38 2.51
CA PHE A 9 10.90 -5.83 2.60
C PHE A 9 10.60 -6.30 4.03
N LEU A 10 11.26 -5.73 5.04
CA LEU A 10 10.96 -5.98 6.46
C LEU A 10 9.50 -5.64 6.80
N PHE A 11 8.99 -4.51 6.33
CA PHE A 11 7.60 -4.10 6.54
C PHE A 11 6.62 -5.06 5.86
N THR A 12 6.90 -5.45 4.61
CA THR A 12 6.09 -6.45 3.88
C THR A 12 6.09 -7.80 4.59
N LEU A 13 7.22 -8.20 5.18
CA LEU A 13 7.35 -9.45 5.94
C LEU A 13 6.54 -9.41 7.25
N ILE A 14 6.55 -8.27 7.96
CA ILE A 14 5.71 -8.03 9.14
C ILE A 14 4.22 -8.07 8.79
N ILE A 15 3.82 -7.38 7.72
CA ILE A 15 2.43 -7.38 7.22
C ILE A 15 2.00 -8.80 6.86
N SER A 16 2.84 -9.55 6.14
CA SER A 16 2.57 -10.94 5.77
C SER A 16 2.41 -11.84 7.00
N ALA A 17 3.22 -11.63 8.06
CA ALA A 17 3.09 -12.36 9.31
C ALA A 17 1.78 -12.01 10.05
N ILE A 18 1.38 -10.74 10.04
CA ILE A 18 0.09 -10.28 10.60
C ILE A 18 -1.08 -10.91 9.84
N ASP A 19 -1.01 -10.95 8.51
CA ASP A 19 -2.02 -11.59 7.67
C ASP A 19 -2.12 -13.09 7.91
N LEU A 20 -0.98 -13.79 8.08
CA LEU A 20 -0.97 -15.21 8.43
C LEU A 20 -1.61 -15.47 9.80
N CYS A 21 -1.33 -14.63 10.79
CA CYS A 21 -2.00 -14.68 12.09
C CYS A 21 -3.51 -14.42 11.93
N TRP A 22 -3.91 -13.46 11.10
CA TRP A 22 -5.31 -13.13 10.84
C TRP A 22 -6.08 -14.30 10.22
N ILE A 23 -5.52 -14.95 9.21
CA ILE A 23 -6.09 -16.17 8.59
C ILE A 23 -6.22 -17.30 9.62
N ARG A 24 -5.27 -17.43 10.55
CA ARG A 24 -5.25 -18.53 11.55
C ARG A 24 -6.26 -18.33 12.67
N PHE A 25 -6.49 -17.10 13.12
CA PHE A 25 -7.34 -16.80 14.27
C PHE A 25 -8.79 -16.42 13.91
N MET A 26 -9.06 -16.03 12.66
CA MET A 26 -10.36 -15.47 12.29
C MET A 26 -11.27 -16.51 11.60
N PRO A 27 -12.59 -16.53 11.91
CA PRO A 27 -13.53 -17.49 11.32
C PRO A 27 -13.67 -17.31 9.80
N ILE A 28 -13.89 -18.43 9.10
CA ILE A 28 -13.87 -18.60 7.63
C ILE A 28 -14.70 -17.54 6.88
N GLY A 29 -15.79 -17.04 7.45
CA GLY A 29 -16.63 -15.99 6.84
C GLY A 29 -16.03 -14.58 6.80
N LYS A 30 -14.89 -14.33 7.47
CA LYS A 30 -14.18 -13.04 7.46
C LYS A 30 -12.76 -13.13 6.88
N HIS A 31 -12.42 -14.25 6.25
CA HIS A 31 -11.14 -14.36 5.54
C HIS A 31 -11.12 -13.34 4.42
N ILE A 32 -10.04 -12.58 4.34
CA ILE A 32 -9.80 -11.70 3.20
C ILE A 32 -9.45 -12.65 2.04
N PRO A 33 -10.28 -12.72 0.99
CA PRO A 33 -9.97 -13.57 -0.16
C PRO A 33 -8.73 -13.00 -0.86
N HIS A 34 -7.84 -13.87 -1.34
CA HIS A 34 -6.69 -13.47 -2.16
C HIS A 34 -5.70 -12.51 -1.47
N ILE A 35 -5.40 -12.73 -0.18
CA ILE A 35 -4.37 -11.97 0.56
C ILE A 35 -3.02 -11.94 -0.16
N TRP A 36 -2.55 -13.08 -0.68
CA TRP A 36 -1.25 -13.20 -1.32
C TRP A 36 -1.04 -12.26 -2.53
N PRO A 37 -1.92 -12.27 -3.56
CA PRO A 37 -1.79 -11.31 -4.67
C PRO A 37 -2.06 -9.87 -4.22
N MET A 38 -2.86 -9.65 -3.18
CA MET A 38 -3.08 -8.31 -2.62
C MET A 38 -1.80 -7.74 -1.99
N VAL A 39 -1.11 -8.51 -1.16
CA VAL A 39 0.19 -8.10 -0.59
C VAL A 39 1.21 -7.84 -1.70
N GLY A 40 1.30 -8.75 -2.68
CA GLY A 40 2.18 -8.56 -3.85
C GLY A 40 1.87 -7.26 -4.62
N PHE A 41 0.60 -7.00 -4.87
CA PHE A 41 0.14 -5.77 -5.52
C PHE A 41 0.51 -4.51 -4.71
N PHE A 42 0.28 -4.52 -3.40
CA PHE A 42 0.65 -3.41 -2.52
C PHE A 42 2.16 -3.18 -2.47
N THR A 43 2.97 -4.23 -2.44
CA THR A 43 4.45 -4.12 -2.49
C THR A 43 4.92 -3.52 -3.80
N VAL A 44 4.41 -4.02 -4.95
CA VAL A 44 4.76 -3.50 -6.29
C VAL A 44 4.34 -2.05 -6.43
N MET A 45 3.10 -1.72 -6.05
CA MET A 45 2.61 -0.34 -6.06
C MET A 45 3.52 0.54 -5.19
N THR A 46 3.79 0.17 -3.94
CA THR A 46 4.60 1.01 -3.03
C THR A 46 6.01 1.24 -3.55
N SER A 47 6.62 0.23 -4.19
CA SER A 47 7.91 0.41 -4.87
C SER A 47 7.80 1.42 -6.03
N LEU A 48 6.79 1.26 -6.88
CA LEU A 48 6.56 2.11 -8.05
C LEU A 48 6.26 3.57 -7.67
N PHE A 49 5.44 3.79 -6.64
CA PHE A 49 5.14 5.12 -6.09
C PHE A 49 6.36 5.79 -5.46
N HIS A 50 7.20 5.04 -4.74
CA HIS A 50 8.46 5.56 -4.23
C HIS A 50 9.41 5.99 -5.36
N PHE A 51 9.52 5.19 -6.43
CA PHE A 51 10.32 5.54 -7.60
C PHE A 51 9.80 6.79 -8.32
N LEU A 52 8.49 6.89 -8.55
CA LEU A 52 7.86 8.07 -9.15
C LEU A 52 8.11 9.33 -8.31
N SER A 53 7.96 9.20 -6.99
CA SER A 53 8.15 10.30 -6.04
C SER A 53 9.60 10.79 -6.01
N ILE A 54 10.58 9.88 -6.00
CA ILE A 54 12.02 10.24 -6.06
C ILE A 54 12.37 10.88 -7.41
N ASN A 55 11.87 10.37 -8.53
CA ASN A 55 12.16 10.97 -9.83
C ASN A 55 11.56 12.37 -9.94
N ALA A 56 10.35 12.59 -9.42
CA ALA A 56 9.73 13.92 -9.35
C ALA A 56 10.47 14.88 -8.41
N SER A 57 11.24 14.38 -7.43
CA SER A 57 12.01 15.21 -6.50
C SER A 57 13.28 15.82 -7.11
N LYS A 58 13.72 15.39 -8.30
CA LYS A 58 14.95 15.89 -8.92
C LYS A 58 14.85 17.33 -9.41
N GLU A 59 13.64 17.82 -9.69
CA GLU A 59 13.47 19.12 -10.35
C GLU A 59 13.20 20.29 -9.39
N LYS A 60 12.54 20.07 -8.23
CA LYS A 60 12.31 21.06 -7.15
C LYS A 60 11.63 20.41 -5.93
N PRO A 61 12.06 20.69 -4.68
CA PRO A 61 11.43 20.12 -3.46
C PRO A 61 9.96 20.56 -3.26
N GLN A 62 9.55 21.74 -3.75
CA GLN A 62 8.14 22.16 -3.73
C GLN A 62 7.27 21.42 -4.77
N GLY A 63 7.85 21.00 -5.90
CA GLY A 63 7.16 20.18 -6.91
C GLY A 63 6.89 18.76 -6.44
N PHE A 64 7.75 18.24 -5.56
CA PHE A 64 7.60 16.92 -4.95
C PHE A 64 6.30 16.79 -4.15
N ILE A 65 5.97 17.74 -3.28
CA ILE A 65 4.77 17.65 -2.43
C ILE A 65 3.50 17.60 -3.29
N ARG A 66 3.44 18.44 -4.33
CA ARG A 66 2.31 18.48 -5.26
C ARG A 66 2.19 17.18 -6.05
N HIS A 67 3.32 16.64 -6.53
CA HIS A 67 3.32 15.37 -7.25
C HIS A 67 2.88 14.23 -6.33
N TYR A 68 3.48 14.12 -5.14
CA TYR A 68 3.18 13.08 -4.14
C TYR A 68 1.71 13.07 -3.71
N MET A 69 1.14 14.24 -3.41
CA MET A 69 -0.29 14.36 -3.12
C MET A 69 -1.15 13.91 -4.31
N GLY A 70 -0.79 14.29 -5.53
CA GLY A 70 -1.47 13.85 -6.74
C GLY A 70 -1.41 12.34 -6.96
N THR A 71 -0.22 11.73 -6.86
CA THR A 71 -0.06 10.28 -7.02
C THR A 71 -0.81 9.53 -5.92
N THR A 72 -0.77 10.01 -4.67
CA THR A 72 -1.51 9.40 -3.54
C THR A 72 -3.02 9.44 -3.76
N ALA A 73 -3.56 10.58 -4.24
CA ALA A 73 -4.97 10.69 -4.59
C ALA A 73 -5.38 9.73 -5.71
N ILE A 74 -4.60 9.65 -6.79
CA ILE A 74 -4.83 8.70 -7.88
C ILE A 74 -4.79 7.26 -7.37
N ARG A 75 -3.83 6.93 -6.48
CA ARG A 75 -3.72 5.62 -5.85
C ARG A 75 -4.96 5.27 -5.04
N PHE A 76 -5.46 6.22 -4.25
CA PHE A 76 -6.68 6.04 -3.47
C PHE A 76 -7.89 5.79 -4.36
N PHE A 77 -8.05 6.53 -5.45
CA PHE A 77 -9.10 6.30 -6.44
C PHE A 77 -8.98 4.94 -7.13
N LEU A 78 -7.78 4.54 -7.54
CA LEU A 78 -7.52 3.20 -8.10
C LEU A 78 -7.92 2.10 -7.12
N TYR A 79 -7.62 2.28 -5.84
CA TYR A 79 -7.94 1.32 -4.79
C TYR A 79 -9.44 1.20 -4.54
N ILE A 80 -10.17 2.32 -4.52
CA ILE A 80 -11.64 2.30 -4.49
C ILE A 80 -12.20 1.60 -5.73
N MET A 81 -11.66 1.89 -6.91
CA MET A 81 -12.10 1.27 -8.16
C MET A 81 -11.90 -0.25 -8.15
N ILE A 82 -10.78 -0.75 -7.62
CA ILE A 82 -10.54 -2.19 -7.44
C ILE A 82 -11.58 -2.82 -6.52
N ILE A 83 -11.92 -2.17 -5.39
CA ILE A 83 -12.96 -2.65 -4.47
C ILE A 83 -14.32 -2.69 -5.17
N LEU A 84 -14.64 -1.67 -5.97
CA LEU A 84 -15.90 -1.62 -6.73
C LEU A 84 -15.98 -2.70 -7.81
N VAL A 85 -14.88 -2.99 -8.51
CA VAL A 85 -14.82 -4.09 -9.48
C VAL A 85 -14.96 -5.44 -8.77
N TYR A 86 -14.33 -5.61 -7.61
CA TYR A 86 -14.43 -6.84 -6.81
C TYR A 86 -15.87 -7.14 -6.36
N ARG A 87 -16.69 -6.10 -6.14
CA ARG A 87 -18.13 -6.26 -5.82
C ARG A 87 -18.92 -7.05 -6.86
N PHE A 88 -18.51 -7.02 -8.12
CA PHE A 88 -19.17 -7.76 -9.19
C PHE A 88 -18.82 -9.26 -9.19
N TYR A 89 -17.68 -9.64 -8.60
CA TYR A 89 -17.24 -11.03 -8.49
C TYR A 89 -17.82 -11.71 -7.25
N ASP A 90 -17.74 -11.07 -6.08
CA ASP A 90 -18.14 -11.71 -4.82
C ASP A 90 -18.74 -10.70 -3.83
N LYS A 91 -20.06 -10.77 -3.63
CA LYS A 91 -20.79 -9.82 -2.76
C LYS A 91 -20.67 -10.19 -1.28
N THR A 92 -20.47 -11.47 -1.00
CA THR A 92 -20.49 -12.05 0.35
C THR A 92 -19.24 -11.73 1.16
N THR A 93 -18.09 -11.63 0.49
CA THR A 93 -16.78 -11.36 1.10
C THR A 93 -16.29 -9.93 0.87
N LEU A 94 -17.11 -9.07 0.25
CA LEU A 94 -16.78 -7.68 -0.06
C LEU A 94 -16.36 -6.87 1.17
N ILE A 95 -17.13 -6.95 2.26
CA ILE A 95 -16.89 -6.12 3.45
C ILE A 95 -15.54 -6.46 4.10
N PRO A 96 -15.21 -7.74 4.38
CA PRO A 96 -13.87 -8.13 4.83
C PRO A 96 -12.77 -7.69 3.88
N PHE A 97 -12.96 -7.86 2.57
CA PHE A 97 -11.99 -7.47 1.55
C PHE A 97 -11.72 -5.96 1.57
N ALA A 98 -12.77 -5.14 1.53
CA ALA A 98 -12.66 -3.67 1.52
C ALA A 98 -11.97 -3.15 2.78
N ILE A 99 -12.32 -3.68 3.96
CA ILE A 99 -11.70 -3.30 5.23
C ILE A 99 -10.22 -3.71 5.23
N GLY A 100 -9.90 -4.94 4.85
CA GLY A 100 -8.52 -5.41 4.74
C GLY A 100 -7.71 -4.53 3.79
N PHE A 101 -8.29 -4.19 2.64
CA PHE A 101 -7.67 -3.34 1.62
C PHE A 101 -7.39 -1.92 2.13
N MET A 102 -8.34 -1.35 2.86
CA MET A 102 -8.22 0.00 3.42
C MET A 102 -7.21 0.05 4.58
N VAL A 103 -7.16 -0.98 5.43
CA VAL A 103 -6.17 -1.11 6.51
C VAL A 103 -4.76 -1.26 5.93
N HIS A 104 -4.58 -2.11 4.92
CA HIS A 104 -3.31 -2.26 4.20
C HIS A 104 -2.88 -0.95 3.56
N TYR A 105 -3.80 -0.25 2.90
CA TYR A 105 -3.52 1.06 2.33
C TYR A 105 -3.00 2.05 3.37
N LEU A 106 -3.65 2.15 4.52
CA LEU A 106 -3.20 3.03 5.60
C LEU A 106 -1.82 2.60 6.11
N LEU A 107 -1.60 1.32 6.41
CA LEU A 107 -0.32 0.80 6.88
C LEU A 107 0.83 1.13 5.94
N PHE A 108 0.67 0.84 4.65
CA PHE A 108 1.69 1.14 3.64
C PHE A 108 1.89 2.65 3.46
N THR A 109 0.83 3.44 3.49
CA THR A 109 0.93 4.91 3.38
C THR A 109 1.63 5.52 4.60
N PHE A 110 1.28 5.11 5.81
CA PHE A 110 1.93 5.57 7.05
C PHE A 110 3.40 5.17 7.11
N PHE A 111 3.79 4.06 6.50
CA PHE A 111 5.19 3.67 6.38
C PHE A 111 5.92 4.48 5.30
N GLU A 112 5.26 4.74 4.16
CA GLU A 112 5.85 5.42 3.01
C GLU A 112 6.10 6.92 3.26
N VAL A 113 5.15 7.63 3.88
CA VAL A 113 5.23 9.10 4.12
C VAL A 113 6.48 9.49 4.93
N PRO A 114 6.77 8.92 6.13
CA PRO A 114 7.91 9.34 6.94
C PRO A 114 9.24 8.96 6.30
N VAL A 115 9.28 7.84 5.58
CA VAL A 115 10.50 7.39 4.91
C VAL A 115 10.83 8.32 3.73
N LEU A 116 9.82 8.72 2.94
CA LEU A 116 9.99 9.73 1.90
C LEU A 116 10.42 11.09 2.47
N LEU A 117 9.78 11.57 3.53
CA LEU A 117 10.15 12.82 4.20
C LEU A 117 11.60 12.80 4.71
N LYS A 118 12.04 11.66 5.27
CA LYS A 118 13.43 11.50 5.73
C LYS A 118 14.42 11.49 4.57
N GLU A 119 14.08 10.86 3.44
CA GLU A 119 14.95 10.79 2.26
C GLU A 119 15.02 12.13 1.50
N LEU A 120 13.97 12.95 1.58
CA LEU A 120 13.98 14.34 1.09
C LEU A 120 14.78 15.28 2.00
N LYS A 121 14.63 15.17 3.33
CA LYS A 121 15.39 16.01 4.28
C LYS A 121 16.89 15.76 4.21
N ASN A 122 17.29 14.55 3.81
CA ASN A 122 18.68 14.11 3.77
C ASN A 122 19.32 14.25 2.36
N ARG A 123 18.60 14.86 1.41
CA ARG A 123 19.12 15.34 0.12
C ARG A 123 19.24 16.84 0.14
#